data_AF-A0A818DXP0-F1
#
_entry.id   AF-A0A818DXP0-F1
#
_cell.length_a   1.000
_cell.length_b   1.000
_cell.length_c   1.000
_cell.angle_alpha   90.00
_cell.angle_beta   90.00
_cell.angle_gamma   90.00
#
_symmetry.space_group_name_H-M   'P 1'
#
loop_
_entity.id
_entity.type
_entity.pdbx_description
1 polymer ?
#
loop_
_entity_poly.entity_id
_entity_poly.type
_entity_poly.pdbx_seq_one_letter_code
_entity_poly.pdbx_strand_id
1 'polypeptide(L)'
;MLKYKSLGNIIDLYQEWLPLQEAFPVLVALIQSTRTIPMSSTTCERTFSKMRMIKTTVRNTITDERLKDLCVLAAERDIDVNFEQLIDNFASAHKNSLIMLK
;
A
#
# COMPACT_ATOMS: atom_id res chain seq x y z
N MET A 1 30.89 -27.15 -1.25
CA MET A 1 31.44 -25.79 -1.00
C MET A 1 30.39 -24.80 -1.48
N LEU A 2 29.57 -24.27 -0.56
CA LEU A 2 28.46 -23.38 -0.89
C LEU A 2 29.03 -22.08 -1.48
N LYS A 3 28.79 -21.85 -2.77
CA LYS A 3 29.18 -20.62 -3.43
C LYS A 3 28.38 -19.47 -2.81
N TYR A 4 29.04 -18.64 -2.02
CA TYR A 4 28.46 -17.39 -1.54
C TYR A 4 28.21 -16.49 -2.76
N LYS A 5 26.94 -16.32 -3.11
CA LYS A 5 26.48 -15.32 -4.07
C LYS A 5 26.09 -14.09 -3.25
N SER A 6 26.52 -12.91 -3.68
CA SER A 6 26.09 -11.66 -3.07
C SER A 6 24.57 -11.56 -3.17
N LEU A 7 23.89 -11.71 -2.03
CA LEU A 7 22.43 -11.65 -1.92
C LEU A 7 22.04 -10.16 -1.89
N GLY A 8 21.93 -9.57 -3.08
CA GLY A 8 21.60 -8.16 -3.25
C GLY A 8 20.17 -7.81 -2.80
N ASN A 9 19.28 -8.79 -2.65
CA ASN A 9 17.89 -8.56 -2.28
C ASN A 9 17.32 -9.70 -1.41
N ILE A 10 16.61 -9.33 -0.34
CA ILE A 10 15.94 -10.28 0.57
C ILE A 10 14.83 -11.07 -0.17
N ILE A 11 14.28 -10.48 -1.24
CA ILE A 11 13.27 -11.12 -2.08
C ILE A 11 13.87 -12.32 -2.83
N ASP A 12 15.08 -12.17 -3.37
CA ASP A 12 15.77 -13.24 -4.10
C ASP A 12 16.14 -14.38 -3.15
N LEU A 13 16.53 -14.03 -1.91
CA LEU A 13 16.78 -14.98 -0.83
C LEU A 13 15.51 -15.78 -0.51
N TYR A 14 14.37 -15.12 -0.37
CA TYR A 14 13.11 -15.82 -0.10
C TYR A 14 12.73 -16.81 -1.22
N GLN A 15 12.94 -16.45 -2.49
CA GLN A 15 12.65 -17.32 -3.63
C GLN A 15 13.52 -18.58 -3.65
N GLU A 16 14.81 -18.46 -3.31
CA GLU A 16 15.71 -19.62 -3.23
C GLU A 16 15.38 -20.55 -2.04
N TRP A 17 14.80 -20.00 -0.96
CA TRP A 17 14.51 -20.74 0.28
C TRP A 17 13.09 -21.30 0.35
N LEU A 18 12.18 -20.83 -0.49
CA LEU A 18 10.82 -21.36 -0.63
C LEU A 18 10.77 -22.89 -0.85
N PRO A 19 11.58 -23.50 -1.74
CA PRO A 19 11.58 -24.95 -1.90
C PRO A 19 12.17 -25.73 -0.70
N LEU A 20 12.86 -25.07 0.23
CA LEU A 20 13.39 -25.68 1.46
C LEU A 20 12.42 -25.56 2.66
N GLN A 21 11.20 -25.08 2.44
CA GLN A 21 10.22 -24.88 3.50
C GLN A 21 9.92 -26.17 4.29
N GLU A 22 9.96 -27.34 3.66
CA GLU A 22 9.76 -28.63 4.34
C GLU A 22 10.91 -28.98 5.30
N ALA A 23 12.14 -28.58 4.98
CA ALA A 23 13.31 -28.86 5.80
C ALA A 23 13.51 -27.82 6.93
N PHE A 24 13.17 -26.55 6.68
CA PHE A 24 13.39 -25.45 7.62
C PHE A 24 12.19 -24.49 7.71
N PRO A 25 11.02 -24.96 8.17
CA PRO A 25 9.78 -24.17 8.18
C PRO A 25 9.88 -22.91 9.05
N VAL A 26 10.58 -22.99 10.19
CA VAL A 26 10.77 -21.86 11.12
C VAL A 26 11.58 -20.74 10.49
N LEU A 27 12.61 -21.10 9.71
CA LEU A 27 13.53 -20.13 9.12
C LEU A 27 12.85 -19.37 7.97
N VAL A 28 12.06 -20.07 7.14
CA VAL A 28 11.24 -19.46 6.09
C VAL A 28 10.17 -18.54 6.68
N ALA A 29 9.51 -18.93 7.77
CA ALA A 29 8.53 -18.09 8.46
C ALA A 29 9.16 -16.81 9.05
N LEU A 30 10.40 -16.90 9.53
CA LEU A 30 11.13 -15.75 10.06
C LEU A 30 11.51 -14.75 8.95
N ILE A 31 11.99 -15.25 7.81
CA ILE A 31 12.25 -14.41 6.62
C ILE A 31 10.95 -13.76 6.10
N GLN A 32 9.83 -14.47 6.17
CA GLN A 32 8.54 -13.89 5.80
C GLN A 32 8.10 -12.79 6.76
N SER A 33 8.35 -12.97 8.06
CA SER A 33 8.04 -11.98 9.10
C SER A 33 8.94 -10.75 9.02
N THR A 34 10.21 -10.88 8.66
CA THR A 34 11.08 -9.70 8.47
C THR A 34 10.65 -8.83 7.29
N ARG A 35 9.90 -9.37 6.32
CA ARG A 35 9.31 -8.60 5.21
C ARG A 35 8.12 -7.75 5.65
N THR A 36 7.34 -8.19 6.64
CA THR A 36 6.18 -7.44 7.14
C THR A 36 6.58 -6.37 8.14
N ILE A 37 7.71 -6.54 8.82
CA ILE A 37 8.28 -5.55 9.71
C ILE A 37 8.95 -4.45 8.85
N PRO A 38 8.51 -3.18 8.94
CA PRO A 38 9.20 -2.10 8.26
C PRO A 38 10.58 -1.91 8.90
N MET A 39 11.63 -2.37 8.20
CA MET A 39 13.02 -2.27 8.68
C MET A 39 13.59 -0.84 8.59
N SER A 40 12.94 0.05 7.84
CA SER A 40 13.39 1.44 7.66
C SER A 40 12.30 2.46 8.03
N SER A 41 12.71 3.55 8.69
CA SER A 41 11.85 4.70 8.98
C SER A 41 11.45 5.47 7.71
N THR A 42 12.25 5.38 6.66
CA THR A 42 12.09 6.14 5.42
C THR A 42 10.77 5.84 4.71
N THR A 43 10.28 4.59 4.76
CA THR A 43 8.96 4.24 4.19
C THR A 43 7.83 4.94 4.93
N CYS A 44 7.91 4.99 6.27
CA CYS A 44 6.94 5.71 7.11
C CYS A 44 7.05 7.22 6.90
N GLU A 45 8.26 7.77 6.78
CA GLU A 45 8.46 9.20 6.51
C GLU A 45 7.84 9.62 5.17
N ARG A 46 7.96 8.77 4.14
CA ARG A 46 7.32 9.01 2.84
C ARG A 46 5.80 9.03 2.93
N THR A 47 5.20 8.09 3.68
CA THR A 47 3.74 8.06 3.86
C THR A 47 3.25 9.24 4.72
N PHE A 48 3.96 9.60 5.79
CA PHE A 48 3.64 10.78 6.60
C PHE A 48 3.79 12.09 5.82
N SER A 49 4.78 12.20 4.93
CA SER A 49 4.94 13.36 4.03
C SER A 49 3.74 13.49 3.09
N LYS A 50 3.28 12.38 2.49
CA LYS A 50 2.04 12.35 1.69
C LYS A 50 0.82 12.73 2.53
N MET A 51 0.69 12.18 3.73
CA MET A 51 -0.42 12.50 4.64
C MET A 51 -0.45 13.99 5.00
N ARG A 52 0.72 14.60 5.22
CA ARG A 52 0.85 16.05 5.46
C ARG A 52 0.37 16.90 4.28
N MET A 53 0.59 16.45 3.04
CA MET A 53 0.05 17.14 1.86
C MET A 53 -1.47 17.01 1.75
N ILE A 54 -2.04 15.88 2.17
CA ILE A 54 -3.50 15.65 2.16
C ILE A 54 -4.17 16.46 3.28
N LYS A 55 -3.59 16.43 4.49
CA LYS A 55 -4.07 17.16 5.67
C LYS A 55 -3.43 18.56 5.72
N THR A 56 -3.92 19.44 4.86
CA THR A 56 -3.55 20.87 4.84
C THR A 56 -4.20 21.62 6.00
N THR A 57 -3.64 22.78 6.39
CA THR A 57 -4.13 23.61 7.51
C THR A 57 -5.63 23.93 7.44
N VAL A 58 -6.19 24.12 6.23
CA VAL A 58 -7.62 24.40 6.00
C VAL A 58 -8.49 23.14 6.05
N ARG A 59 -7.89 21.95 5.86
CA ARG A 59 -8.56 20.64 5.84
C ARG A 59 -8.33 19.84 7.13
N ASN A 60 -8.06 20.51 8.25
CA ASN A 60 -7.73 19.84 9.50
C ASN A 60 -8.93 19.12 10.17
N THR A 61 -10.17 19.42 9.74
CA THR A 61 -11.42 18.86 10.27
C THR A 61 -11.92 17.61 9.49
N ILE A 62 -11.09 17.02 8.63
CA ILE A 62 -11.45 15.76 7.93
C ILE A 62 -11.50 14.60 8.94
N THR A 63 -12.49 13.71 8.81
CA THR A 63 -12.60 12.49 9.63
C THR A 63 -11.45 11.52 9.35
N ASP A 64 -11.04 10.77 10.37
CA ASP A 64 -9.92 9.82 10.23
C ASP A 64 -10.18 8.75 9.17
N GLU A 65 -11.43 8.31 9.02
CA GLU A 65 -11.86 7.39 7.95
C GLU A 65 -11.58 7.99 6.56
N ARG A 66 -12.03 9.22 6.31
CA ARG A 66 -11.83 9.90 5.03
C ARG A 66 -10.35 10.20 4.77
N LEU A 67 -9.57 10.51 5.80
CA LEU A 67 -8.13 10.70 5.67
C LEU A 67 -7.43 9.39 5.27
N LYS A 68 -7.81 8.27 5.90
CA LYS A 68 -7.29 6.95 5.59
C LYS A 68 -7.57 6.58 4.13
N ASP A 69 -8.80 6.76 3.67
CA ASP A 69 -9.19 6.44 2.29
C ASP A 69 -8.41 7.29 1.27
N LEU A 70 -8.22 8.58 1.53
CA LEU A 70 -7.40 9.46 0.70
C LEU A 70 -5.92 9.05 0.68
N CYS A 71 -5.38 8.60 1.82
CA CYS A 71 -4.02 8.10 1.89
C CYS A 71 -3.83 6.82 1.05
N VAL A 72 -4.82 5.92 1.05
CA VAL A 72 -4.81 4.70 0.21
C VAL A 72 -4.84 5.09 -1.27
N LEU A 73 -5.74 5.98 -1.67
CA LEU A 73 -5.80 6.49 -3.06
C LEU A 73 -4.49 7.17 -3.49
N ALA A 74 -3.81 7.88 -2.58
CA ALA A 74 -2.53 8.52 -2.86
C ALA A 74 -1.33 7.55 -2.88
N ALA A 75 -1.47 6.37 -2.27
CA ALA A 75 -0.49 5.29 -2.35
C ALA A 75 -0.64 4.50 -3.65
N GLU A 76 -1.88 4.11 -3.98
CA GLU A 76 -2.25 3.24 -5.09
C GLU A 76 -2.58 4.00 -6.39
N ARG A 77 -1.72 4.97 -6.76
CA ARG A 77 -1.95 5.80 -7.98
C ARG A 77 -1.71 5.06 -9.29
N ASP A 78 -1.05 3.91 -9.24
CA ASP A 78 -0.66 3.14 -10.42
C ASP A 78 -1.74 2.15 -10.86
N ILE A 79 -2.88 2.11 -10.15
CA ILE A 79 -4.03 1.26 -10.49
C ILE A 79 -4.93 2.01 -11.48
N ASP A 80 -5.23 1.39 -12.62
CA ASP A 80 -6.19 1.91 -13.57
C ASP A 80 -7.62 1.78 -13.02
N VAL A 81 -8.31 2.90 -12.87
CA VAL A 81 -9.67 2.96 -12.30
C VAL A 81 -10.63 3.45 -13.37
N ASN A 82 -11.66 2.68 -13.66
CA ASN A 82 -12.73 3.10 -14.55
C ASN A 82 -13.59 4.17 -13.89
N PHE A 83 -13.37 5.42 -14.27
CA PHE A 83 -14.06 6.58 -13.71
C PHE A 83 -15.56 6.60 -14.04
N GLU A 84 -16.00 6.09 -15.20
CA GLU A 84 -17.42 6.07 -15.58
C GLU A 84 -18.22 5.17 -14.63
N GLN A 85 -17.72 3.96 -14.39
CA GLN A 85 -18.33 3.03 -13.45
C GLN A 85 -18.34 3.58 -12.02
N LEU A 86 -17.27 4.28 -11.62
CA LEU A 86 -17.21 4.92 -10.31
C LEU A 86 -18.26 6.02 -10.16
N ILE A 87 -18.46 6.84 -11.20
CA ILE A 87 -19.46 7.90 -11.22
C ILE A 87 -20.87 7.32 -11.14
N ASP A 88 -21.17 6.26 -11.91
CA ASP A 88 -22.47 5.59 -11.87
C ASP A 88 -22.77 4.95 -10.51
N ASN A 89 -21.75 4.32 -9.90
CA ASN A 89 -21.84 3.77 -8.55
C ASN A 89 -22.04 4.86 -7.49
N PHE A 90 -21.37 6.01 -7.63
CA PHE A 90 -21.54 7.13 -6.73
C PHE A 90 -22.93 7.78 -6.88
N ALA A 91 -23.42 7.91 -8.11
CA ALA A 91 -24.74 8.45 -8.43
C ALA A 91 -25.87 7.55 -7.90
N SER A 92 -25.74 6.23 -8.03
CA SER A 92 -26.70 5.28 -7.47
C SER A 92 -26.71 5.28 -5.93
N ALA A 93 -25.55 5.48 -5.30
CA ALA A 93 -25.42 5.53 -3.85
C ALA A 93 -25.89 6.86 -3.23
N HIS A 94 -25.81 7.99 -3.95
CA HIS A 94 -26.19 9.31 -3.46
C HIS A 94 -27.22 9.98 -4.38
N LYS A 95 -28.49 9.96 -3.98
CA LYS A 95 -29.65 10.47 -4.75
C LYS A 95 -29.58 11.92 -5.26
N ASN A 96 -28.64 12.75 -4.78
CA ASN A 96 -28.56 14.19 -5.06
C ASN A 96 -27.21 14.65 -5.70
N SER A 97 -26.40 13.73 -6.26
CA SER A 97 -25.02 14.05 -6.69
C SER A 97 -24.84 14.42 -8.16
N LEU A 98 -25.90 14.36 -8.97
CA LEU A 98 -25.85 14.72 -10.39
C LEU A 98 -26.25 16.19 -10.60
N ILE A 99 -25.30 17.01 -11.01
CA ILE A 99 -25.58 18.35 -11.57
C ILE A 99 -25.83 18.16 -13.06
N MET A 100 -27.10 18.12 -13.45
CA MET A 100 -27.50 18.09 -14.86
C MET A 100 -27.10 19.42 -15.51
N LEU A 101 -26.03 19.42 -16.29
CA LEU A 101 -25.69 20.55 -17.15
C LEU A 101 -26.63 20.50 -18.36
N LYS A 102 -27.43 21.55 -18.52
CA LYS A 102 -28.36 21.76 -19.63
C LYS A 102 -27.67 22.49 -20.78
#